data_AF-A0A0D8LBL8-F1
#
_entry.id   AF-A0A0D8LBL8-F1
#
_cell.length_a   1.000
_cell.length_b   1.000
_cell.length_c   1.000
_cell.angle_alpha   90.00
_cell.angle_beta   90.00
_cell.angle_gamma   90.00
#
_symmetry.space_group_name_H-M   'P 1'
#
loop_
_entity.id
_entity.type
_entity.pdbx_description
1 polymer ?
#
loop_
_entity_poly.entity_id
_entity_poly.type
_entity_poly.pdbx_seq_one_letter_code
_entity_poly.pdbx_strand_id
1 'polypeptide(L)'
;MLNKLQGWKNSFSRSQFEQQIPCTLIIYSRMSSQRFAHDPDKAIWIGQFNLYDTTSRPFRDEITALRKELNTVYLQPHAIASQHRNALALSTLNWLDEAGLMTEIESLFSESVLSFTNLMFSDYGNGPTRHGAWSRWIQKKFTLLPRISSYLTLPPLPVNTGEPPPQIRKQSVEMTPVPYQKLRYSFLFIPVLLAGAIAGSLLWSLDFNIQRNAIVNNLVAEFDATAPNALQQRFTIIQQMKNLSDAISHHDKPYFFIIELTPSDMFISKLDKSITEFSRSPLYVAHDKILFLI
;
A
#
# COMPACT_ATOMS: atom_id res chain seq x y z
N MET A 1 11.89 19.28 -17.64
CA MET A 1 12.53 17.95 -17.79
C MET A 1 13.41 17.66 -16.59
N LEU A 2 14.33 18.56 -16.25
CA LEU A 2 15.14 18.51 -15.01
C LEU A 2 14.31 18.17 -13.75
N ASN A 3 13.25 18.93 -13.46
CA ASN A 3 12.39 18.65 -12.29
C ASN A 3 11.77 17.24 -12.29
N LYS A 4 11.53 16.64 -13.48
CA LYS A 4 11.02 15.27 -13.57
C LYS A 4 12.12 14.25 -13.27
N LEU A 5 13.34 14.46 -13.77
CA LEU A 5 14.50 13.61 -13.47
C LEU A 5 14.82 13.65 -11.97
N GLN A 6 14.82 14.83 -11.36
CA GLN A 6 14.99 14.98 -9.91
C GLN A 6 13.86 14.32 -9.13
N GLY A 7 12.61 14.44 -9.59
CA GLY A 7 11.47 13.73 -9.03
C GLY A 7 11.65 12.21 -9.08
N TRP A 8 12.09 11.66 -10.22
CA TRP A 8 12.39 10.24 -10.35
C TRP A 8 13.54 9.80 -9.44
N LYS A 9 14.63 10.56 -9.41
CA LYS A 9 15.76 10.30 -8.50
C LYS A 9 15.30 10.19 -7.06
N ASN A 10 14.49 11.15 -6.60
CA ASN A 10 13.94 11.14 -5.25
C ASN A 10 12.99 9.97 -4.98
N SER A 11 12.20 9.55 -5.96
CA SER A 11 11.31 8.39 -5.81
C SER A 11 12.09 7.08 -5.70
N PHE A 12 13.11 6.89 -6.55
CA PHE A 12 13.93 5.69 -6.57
C PHE A 12 14.97 5.65 -5.43
N SER A 13 15.41 6.79 -4.91
CA SER A 13 16.31 6.81 -3.75
C SER A 13 15.59 6.48 -2.43
N ARG A 14 14.28 6.75 -2.35
CA ARG A 14 13.46 6.46 -1.17
C ARG A 14 12.96 5.01 -1.10
N SER A 15 13.01 4.28 -2.21
CA SER A 15 12.55 2.89 -2.26
C SER A 15 13.57 1.94 -1.64
N GLN A 16 13.11 1.05 -0.75
CA GLN A 16 13.93 0.05 -0.07
C GLN A 16 14.10 -1.20 -0.95
N PHE A 17 14.76 -1.09 -2.09
CA PHE A 17 15.17 -2.28 -2.84
C PHE A 17 16.48 -2.82 -2.26
N GLU A 18 16.51 -4.12 -1.97
CA GLU A 18 17.72 -4.80 -1.45
C GLU A 18 18.83 -4.92 -2.50
N GLN A 19 18.46 -4.87 -3.78
CA GLN A 19 19.36 -5.04 -4.92
C GLN A 19 19.19 -3.89 -5.91
N GLN A 20 20.30 -3.54 -6.57
CA GLN A 20 20.25 -2.61 -7.68
C GLN A 20 19.43 -3.20 -8.84
N ILE A 21 18.63 -2.36 -9.48
CA ILE A 21 17.74 -2.72 -10.59
C ILE A 21 18.44 -2.38 -11.91
N PRO A 22 18.83 -3.37 -12.73
CA PRO A 22 19.42 -3.13 -14.04
C PRO A 22 18.45 -2.34 -14.93
N CYS A 23 18.94 -1.27 -15.57
CA CYS A 23 18.11 -0.31 -16.29
C CYS A 23 18.74 0.09 -17.62
N THR A 24 18.01 -0.18 -18.70
CA THR A 24 18.31 0.31 -20.05
C THR A 24 17.61 1.64 -20.29
N LEU A 25 18.37 2.68 -20.61
CA LEU A 25 17.82 3.97 -21.03
C LEU A 25 17.40 3.90 -22.49
N ILE A 26 16.16 4.28 -22.79
CA ILE A 26 15.66 4.34 -24.17
C ILE A 26 15.23 5.78 -24.49
N ILE A 27 15.78 6.32 -25.58
CA ILE A 27 15.42 7.64 -26.09
C ILE A 27 14.58 7.49 -27.36
N TYR A 28 13.30 7.84 -27.25
CA TYR A 28 12.37 7.87 -28.37
C TYR A 28 12.43 9.22 -29.08
N SER A 29 12.72 9.21 -30.38
CA SER A 29 12.70 10.43 -31.19
C SER A 29 12.47 10.10 -32.66
N ARG A 30 11.86 11.01 -33.43
CA ARG A 30 11.79 10.84 -34.88
C ARG A 30 13.12 11.25 -35.51
N MET A 31 13.83 10.29 -36.08
CA MET A 31 15.17 10.47 -36.62
C MET A 31 15.25 10.29 -38.14
N SER A 32 14.24 9.69 -38.77
CA SER A 32 14.16 9.66 -40.22
C SER A 32 12.72 9.66 -40.73
N SER A 33 12.58 9.79 -42.04
CA SER A 33 11.33 9.54 -42.76
C SER A 33 11.18 8.08 -43.21
N GLN A 34 12.18 7.22 -42.95
CA GLN A 34 12.13 5.82 -43.40
C GLN A 34 11.10 5.04 -42.60
N ARG A 35 10.20 4.35 -43.30
CA ARG A 35 9.18 3.49 -42.73
C ARG A 35 9.18 2.18 -43.51
N PHE A 36 8.85 1.06 -42.86
CA PHE A 36 8.77 -0.22 -43.56
C PHE A 36 7.45 -0.29 -44.34
N ALA A 37 7.50 -0.81 -45.57
CA ALA A 37 6.33 -0.87 -46.45
C ALA A 37 5.18 -1.70 -45.84
N HIS A 38 5.51 -2.81 -45.16
CA HIS A 38 4.54 -3.73 -44.57
C HIS A 38 4.16 -3.38 -43.12
N ASP A 39 4.93 -2.51 -42.47
CA ASP A 39 4.67 -2.07 -41.10
C ASP A 39 5.26 -0.66 -40.89
N PRO A 40 4.53 0.38 -41.31
CA PRO A 40 5.01 1.74 -41.17
C PRO A 40 5.22 2.15 -39.71
N ASP A 41 4.55 1.52 -38.75
CA ASP A 41 4.68 1.86 -37.33
C ASP A 41 5.81 1.10 -36.64
N LYS A 42 6.53 0.22 -37.34
CA LYS A 42 7.69 -0.47 -36.76
C LYS A 42 8.82 0.52 -36.41
N ALA A 43 9.20 0.54 -35.14
CA ALA A 43 10.36 1.29 -34.68
C ALA A 43 11.67 0.75 -35.28
N ILE A 44 12.55 1.67 -35.66
CA ILE A 44 13.92 1.34 -36.06
C ILE A 44 14.82 1.64 -34.88
N TRP A 45 15.44 0.58 -34.35
CA TRP A 45 16.27 0.65 -33.15
C TRP A 45 17.74 0.88 -33.50
N ILE A 46 18.40 1.73 -32.72
CA ILE A 46 19.86 1.86 -32.68
C ILE A 46 20.30 1.35 -31.32
N GLY A 47 21.21 0.38 -31.32
CA GLY A 47 21.59 -0.42 -30.16
C GLY A 47 20.81 -1.74 -30.06
N GLN A 48 21.16 -2.55 -29.06
CA GLN A 48 20.56 -3.88 -28.81
C GLN A 48 19.93 -3.95 -27.43
N PHE A 49 18.79 -4.62 -27.29
CA PHE A 49 18.14 -4.83 -26.00
C PHE A 49 18.36 -6.26 -25.53
N ASN A 50 19.10 -6.44 -24.44
CA ASN A 50 19.28 -7.73 -23.79
C ASN A 50 18.73 -7.66 -22.36
N LEU A 51 17.64 -8.38 -22.10
CA LEU A 51 17.01 -8.46 -20.79
C LEU A 51 17.90 -9.17 -19.75
N TYR A 52 18.79 -10.05 -20.22
CA TYR A 52 19.65 -10.87 -19.37
C TYR A 52 21.04 -10.25 -19.14
N ASP A 53 21.40 -9.19 -19.88
CA ASP A 53 22.61 -8.41 -19.59
C ASP A 53 22.32 -7.44 -18.43
N THR A 54 22.65 -7.88 -17.23
CA THR A 54 22.52 -7.09 -15.99
C THR A 54 23.81 -6.38 -15.62
N THR A 55 24.81 -6.38 -16.50
CA THR A 55 26.13 -5.80 -16.24
C THR A 55 26.00 -4.28 -16.12
N SER A 56 26.38 -3.74 -14.95
CA SER A 56 26.44 -2.31 -14.75
C SER A 56 27.58 -1.71 -15.59
N ARG A 57 27.29 -0.59 -16.25
CA ARG A 57 28.27 0.11 -17.09
C ARG A 57 28.35 1.58 -16.69
N PRO A 58 29.53 2.22 -16.80
CA PRO A 58 29.62 3.66 -16.62
C PRO A 58 28.84 4.38 -17.73
N PHE A 59 27.90 5.24 -17.33
CA PHE A 59 27.04 5.96 -18.27
C PHE A 59 27.85 6.74 -19.33
N ARG A 60 28.89 7.47 -18.90
CA ARG A 60 29.74 8.28 -19.79
C ARG A 60 30.52 7.46 -20.80
N ASP A 61 30.94 6.27 -20.45
CA ASP A 61 31.70 5.39 -21.33
C ASP A 61 30.81 4.88 -22.47
N GLU A 62 29.58 4.46 -22.15
CA GLU A 62 28.60 4.03 -23.15
C GLU A 62 28.14 5.19 -24.05
N ILE A 63 27.98 6.41 -23.51
CA ILE A 63 27.75 7.60 -24.35
C ILE A 63 28.92 7.82 -25.33
N THR A 64 30.15 7.67 -24.85
CA THR A 64 31.35 7.87 -25.67
C THR A 64 31.47 6.80 -26.76
N ALA A 65 31.22 5.54 -26.40
CA ALA A 65 31.18 4.42 -27.34
C ALA A 65 30.10 4.62 -28.41
N LEU A 66 28.88 5.00 -27.99
CA LEU A 66 27.78 5.25 -28.91
C LEU A 66 28.05 6.42 -29.85
N ARG A 67 28.65 7.52 -29.35
CA ARG A 67 29.09 8.63 -30.21
C ARG A 67 30.08 8.16 -31.27
N LYS A 68 31.02 7.29 -30.90
CA LYS A 68 31.99 6.72 -31.85
C LYS A 68 31.27 5.86 -32.89
N GLU A 69 30.38 4.95 -32.47
CA GLU A 69 29.59 4.09 -33.36
C GLU A 69 28.76 4.91 -34.35
N LEU A 70 28.01 5.90 -33.87
CA LEU A 70 27.16 6.74 -34.71
C LEU A 70 27.97 7.48 -35.80
N ASN A 71 29.20 7.91 -35.48
CA ASN A 71 30.10 8.57 -36.42
C ASN A 71 30.70 7.62 -37.48
N THR A 72 30.79 6.32 -37.21
CA THR A 72 31.34 5.35 -38.18
C THR A 72 30.51 5.23 -39.45
N VAL A 73 29.21 5.57 -39.41
CA VAL A 73 28.32 5.53 -40.58
C VAL A 73 28.74 6.52 -41.67
N TYR A 74 29.48 7.57 -41.33
CA TYR A 74 30.02 8.50 -42.33
C TYR A 74 31.30 7.98 -43.02
N LEU A 75 31.88 6.88 -42.52
CA LEU A 75 33.11 6.29 -43.06
C LEU A 75 32.84 5.26 -44.17
N GLN A 76 31.58 4.83 -44.36
CA GLN A 76 31.20 3.82 -45.34
C GLN A 76 29.93 4.23 -46.09
N PRO A 77 29.71 3.74 -47.33
CA PRO A 77 28.46 3.96 -48.06
C PRO A 77 27.27 3.38 -47.28
N HIS A 78 26.35 4.25 -46.87
CA HIS A 78 25.11 3.88 -46.18
C HIS A 78 23.92 4.53 -46.87
N ALA A 79 22.73 3.93 -46.69
CA ALA A 79 21.49 4.57 -47.13
C ALA A 79 21.32 5.94 -46.46
N ILE A 80 20.83 6.93 -47.21
CA ILE A 80 20.62 8.33 -46.74
C ILE A 80 19.81 8.36 -45.44
N ALA A 81 18.79 7.50 -45.32
CA ALA A 81 17.98 7.39 -44.11
C ALA A 81 18.80 6.99 -42.87
N SER A 82 19.79 6.10 -42.99
CA SER A 82 20.69 5.73 -41.89
C SER A 82 21.62 6.89 -41.50
N GLN A 83 22.12 7.65 -42.48
CA GLN A 83 22.93 8.84 -42.20
C GLN A 83 22.12 9.92 -41.46
N HIS A 84 20.87 10.15 -41.86
CA HIS A 84 19.95 11.07 -41.18
C HIS A 84 19.67 10.62 -39.75
N ARG A 85 19.43 9.32 -39.54
CA ARG A 85 19.19 8.77 -38.20
C ARG A 85 20.36 9.06 -37.28
N ASN A 86 21.58 8.73 -37.72
CA ASN A 86 22.77 8.90 -36.92
C ASN A 86 23.08 10.37 -36.64
N ALA A 87 22.87 11.26 -37.63
CA ALA A 87 23.02 12.69 -37.44
C ALA A 87 22.08 13.22 -36.35
N LEU A 88 20.82 12.80 -36.35
CA LEU A 88 19.83 13.22 -35.37
C LEU A 88 20.05 12.59 -33.99
N ALA A 89 20.50 11.33 -33.93
CA ALA A 89 20.92 10.70 -32.68
C ALA A 89 22.09 11.47 -32.04
N LEU A 90 23.15 11.77 -32.81
CA LEU A 90 24.28 12.58 -32.36
C LEU A 90 23.86 13.98 -31.92
N SER A 91 23.00 14.64 -32.70
CA SER A 91 22.47 15.96 -32.34
C SER A 91 21.67 15.93 -31.04
N THR A 92 20.96 14.85 -30.78
CA THR A 92 20.22 14.65 -29.53
C THR A 92 21.17 14.46 -28.35
N LEU A 93 22.25 13.69 -28.51
CA LEU A 93 23.29 13.55 -27.48
C LEU A 93 23.97 14.90 -27.19
N ASN A 94 24.26 15.69 -28.21
CA ASN A 94 24.82 17.04 -28.05
C ASN A 94 23.85 17.96 -27.29
N TRP A 95 22.57 17.93 -27.64
CA TRP A 95 21.56 18.72 -26.94
C TRP A 95 21.44 18.32 -25.46
N LEU A 96 21.41 17.02 -25.15
CA LEU A 96 21.34 16.54 -23.76
C LEU A 96 22.53 17.02 -22.93
N ASP A 97 23.72 17.08 -23.54
CA ASP A 97 24.93 17.56 -22.89
C ASP A 97 24.90 19.08 -22.70
N GLU A 98 24.61 19.86 -23.76
CA GLU A 98 24.48 21.33 -23.69
C GLU A 98 23.37 21.79 -22.73
N ALA A 99 22.30 21.00 -22.59
CA ALA A 99 21.19 21.29 -21.67
C ALA A 99 21.47 20.87 -20.21
N GLY A 100 22.64 20.29 -19.91
CA GLY A 100 22.98 19.76 -18.59
C GLY A 100 22.18 18.52 -18.19
N LEU A 101 21.44 17.91 -19.12
CA LEU A 101 20.60 16.74 -18.84
C LEU A 101 21.44 15.47 -18.68
N MET A 102 22.60 15.37 -19.31
CA MET A 102 23.48 14.20 -19.18
C MET A 102 23.90 13.95 -17.73
N THR A 103 24.32 15.00 -17.01
CA THR A 103 24.73 14.88 -15.60
C THR A 103 23.57 14.48 -14.69
N GLU A 104 22.37 14.98 -14.96
CA GLU A 104 21.19 14.64 -14.17
C GLU A 104 20.72 13.21 -14.44
N ILE A 105 20.79 12.75 -15.70
CA ILE A 105 20.53 11.35 -16.07
C ILE A 105 21.59 10.43 -15.43
N GLU A 106 22.86 10.81 -15.45
CA GLU A 106 23.93 10.07 -14.78
C GLU A 106 23.67 9.96 -13.27
N SER A 107 23.28 11.06 -12.62
CA SER A 107 22.94 11.08 -11.20
C SER A 107 21.77 10.14 -10.86
N LEU A 108 20.84 9.92 -11.79
CA LEU A 108 19.74 8.98 -11.60
C LEU A 108 20.27 7.55 -11.44
N PHE A 109 21.36 7.18 -12.10
CA PHE A 109 21.94 5.84 -12.03
C PHE A 109 23.02 5.70 -10.97
N SER A 110 23.69 6.80 -10.57
CA SER A 110 24.71 6.75 -9.52
C SER A 110 24.16 6.97 -8.11
N GLU A 111 23.04 7.70 -7.96
CA GLU A 111 22.46 8.10 -6.68
C GLU A 111 21.11 7.42 -6.37
N SER A 112 20.71 6.40 -7.15
CA SER A 112 19.47 5.64 -6.91
C SER A 112 19.70 4.14 -6.97
N VAL A 113 18.62 3.37 -6.78
CA VAL A 113 18.64 1.90 -6.91
C VAL A 113 18.81 1.43 -8.36
N LEU A 114 18.71 2.31 -9.35
CA LEU A 114 18.81 1.96 -10.77
C LEU A 114 20.27 1.83 -11.18
N SER A 115 20.65 0.69 -11.77
CA SER A 115 21.99 0.46 -12.31
C SER A 115 21.95 0.55 -13.83
N PHE A 116 22.69 1.47 -14.42
CA PHE A 116 22.72 1.65 -15.87
C PHE A 116 23.36 0.44 -16.56
N THR A 117 22.66 -0.14 -17.53
CA THR A 117 23.19 -1.27 -18.33
C THR A 117 23.47 -0.90 -19.77
N ASN A 118 22.56 -0.16 -20.40
CA ASN A 118 22.67 0.17 -21.82
C ASN A 118 21.87 1.43 -22.21
N LEU A 119 22.22 2.03 -23.34
CA LEU A 119 21.48 3.12 -23.98
C LEU A 119 21.02 2.70 -25.39
N MET A 120 19.75 2.97 -25.70
CA MET A 120 19.19 2.74 -27.02
C MET A 120 18.45 3.98 -27.54
N PHE A 121 18.43 4.10 -28.87
CA PHE A 121 17.56 5.04 -29.55
C PHE A 121 16.48 4.31 -30.34
N SER A 122 15.29 4.90 -30.37
CA SER A 122 14.16 4.45 -31.17
C SER A 122 13.79 5.54 -32.17
N ASP A 123 13.99 5.28 -33.46
CA ASP A 123 13.37 6.05 -34.53
C ASP A 123 11.93 5.56 -34.70
N TYR A 124 11.03 6.21 -33.97
CA TYR A 124 9.63 5.84 -33.88
C TYR A 124 8.71 7.07 -33.87
N GLY A 125 7.51 6.86 -34.40
CA GLY A 125 6.42 7.83 -34.36
C GLY A 125 6.55 8.93 -35.40
N ASN A 126 5.55 9.81 -35.40
CA ASN A 126 5.46 10.92 -36.36
C ASN A 126 6.15 12.20 -35.89
N GLY A 127 6.87 12.14 -34.77
CA GLY A 127 7.50 13.29 -34.13
C GLY A 127 6.64 13.84 -32.98
N PRO A 128 7.12 14.89 -32.30
CA PRO A 128 6.40 15.46 -31.17
C PRO A 128 5.13 16.20 -31.64
N THR A 129 4.10 16.27 -30.79
CA THR A 129 2.87 17.03 -31.10
C THR A 129 3.03 18.54 -30.99
N ARG A 130 4.14 19.00 -30.39
CA ARG A 130 4.49 20.41 -30.25
C ARG A 130 6.00 20.59 -30.23
N HIS A 131 6.47 21.78 -30.61
CA HIS A 131 7.88 22.12 -30.49
C HIS A 131 8.26 22.29 -29.01
N GLY A 132 9.21 21.49 -28.55
CA GLY A 132 9.81 21.55 -27.22
C GLY A 132 11.19 22.21 -27.22
N ALA A 133 11.88 22.07 -26.09
CA ALA A 133 13.24 22.59 -25.91
C ALA A 133 14.23 22.03 -26.94
N TRP A 134 14.17 20.72 -27.21
CA TRP A 134 15.01 20.08 -28.22
C TRP A 134 14.77 20.64 -29.63
N SER A 135 13.52 20.72 -30.10
CA SER A 135 13.23 21.25 -31.44
C SER A 135 13.61 22.72 -31.61
N ARG A 136 13.47 23.53 -30.53
CA ARG A 136 13.93 24.93 -30.54
C ARG A 136 15.46 25.03 -30.57
N TRP A 137 16.14 24.13 -29.87
CA TRP A 137 17.59 24.03 -29.92
C TRP A 137 18.09 23.65 -31.33
N ILE A 138 17.44 22.66 -31.97
CA ILE A 138 17.72 22.29 -33.38
C ILE A 138 17.50 23.49 -34.30
N GLN A 139 16.39 24.22 -34.13
CA GLN A 139 16.12 25.43 -34.91
C GLN A 139 17.20 26.49 -34.74
N LYS A 140 17.66 26.73 -33.51
CA LYS A 140 18.72 27.69 -33.24
C LYS A 140 20.06 27.28 -33.84
N LYS A 141 20.41 25.99 -33.77
CA LYS A 141 21.72 25.46 -34.22
C LYS A 141 21.80 25.27 -35.73
N PHE A 142 20.73 24.79 -36.34
CA PHE A 142 20.72 24.33 -37.74
C PHE A 142 19.75 25.09 -38.62
N THR A 143 18.98 26.06 -38.10
CA THR A 143 17.88 26.75 -38.81
C THR A 143 16.79 25.82 -39.32
N LEU A 144 16.76 24.57 -38.81
CA LEU A 144 15.78 23.54 -39.17
C LEU A 144 14.75 23.40 -38.07
N LEU A 145 13.47 23.32 -38.43
CA LEU A 145 12.39 23.08 -37.49
C LEU A 145 11.83 21.67 -37.70
N PRO A 146 11.99 20.74 -36.74
CA PRO A 146 11.47 19.38 -36.86
C PRO A 146 9.95 19.38 -37.04
N ARG A 147 9.44 18.58 -37.99
CA ARG A 147 8.00 18.43 -38.23
C ARG A 147 7.27 17.93 -36.98
N ILE A 148 6.11 18.52 -36.70
CA ILE A 148 5.21 18.07 -35.63
C ILE A 148 4.23 17.00 -36.13
N SER A 149 3.79 16.16 -35.21
CA SER A 149 2.74 15.16 -35.41
C SER A 149 1.37 15.72 -34.97
N SER A 150 0.29 15.26 -35.60
CA SER A 150 -1.08 15.54 -35.16
C SER A 150 -1.49 14.72 -33.92
N TYR A 151 -0.83 13.60 -33.65
CA TYR A 151 -1.13 12.72 -32.51
C TYR A 151 0.13 12.13 -31.89
N LEU A 152 0.02 11.72 -30.62
CA LEU A 152 1.04 10.98 -29.90
C LEU A 152 0.80 9.48 -30.12
N THR A 153 1.84 8.75 -30.51
CA THR A 153 1.80 7.30 -30.58
C THR A 153 2.40 6.69 -29.31
N LEU A 154 1.87 5.55 -28.87
CA LEU A 154 2.42 4.83 -27.72
C LEU A 154 3.81 4.29 -28.11
N PRO A 155 4.88 4.60 -27.36
CA PRO A 155 6.21 4.12 -27.70
C PRO A 155 6.27 2.58 -27.61
N PRO A 156 6.75 1.89 -28.65
CA PRO A 156 6.89 0.45 -28.63
C PRO A 156 8.05 0.04 -27.72
N LEU A 157 7.95 -1.15 -27.14
CA LEU A 157 9.04 -1.74 -26.38
C LEU A 157 10.02 -2.45 -27.32
N PRO A 158 11.33 -2.45 -27.03
CA PRO A 158 12.30 -3.20 -27.83
C PRO A 158 12.10 -4.71 -27.64
N VAL A 159 12.43 -5.48 -28.68
CA VAL A 159 12.43 -6.94 -28.62
C VAL A 159 13.71 -7.40 -27.92
N ASN A 160 13.60 -8.32 -26.96
CA ASN A 160 14.75 -8.94 -26.32
C ASN A 160 15.54 -9.78 -27.33
N THR A 161 16.81 -9.43 -27.55
CA THR A 161 17.73 -10.19 -28.41
C THR A 161 18.64 -11.12 -27.63
N GLY A 162 18.63 -11.05 -26.29
CA GLY A 162 19.42 -11.92 -25.45
C GLY A 162 18.85 -13.32 -25.35
N GLU A 163 19.72 -14.32 -25.39
CA GLU A 163 19.36 -15.68 -25.05
C GLU A 163 19.22 -15.82 -23.53
N PRO A 164 18.20 -16.55 -23.04
CA PRO A 164 18.10 -16.84 -21.62
C PRO A 164 19.37 -17.54 -21.15
N PRO A 165 19.91 -17.18 -19.97
CA PRO A 165 21.02 -17.94 -19.41
C PRO A 165 20.60 -19.40 -19.33
N PRO A 166 21.52 -20.35 -19.62
CA PRO A 166 21.22 -21.76 -19.52
C PRO A 166 20.58 -21.97 -18.16
N GLN A 167 19.35 -22.49 -18.14
CA GLN A 167 18.72 -22.86 -16.90
C GLN A 167 19.65 -23.89 -16.28
N ILE A 168 20.48 -23.47 -15.33
CA ILE A 168 21.01 -24.38 -14.34
C ILE A 168 19.73 -24.86 -13.70
N ARG A 169 19.25 -26.01 -14.19
CA ARG A 169 18.22 -26.80 -13.55
C ARG A 169 18.79 -26.92 -12.16
N LYS A 170 18.33 -26.07 -11.24
CA LYS A 170 18.61 -26.25 -9.82
C LYS A 170 18.29 -27.72 -9.68
N GLN A 171 19.31 -28.55 -9.41
CA GLN A 171 19.03 -29.91 -9.03
C GLN A 171 17.93 -29.72 -8.01
N SER A 172 16.74 -30.25 -8.31
CA SER A 172 15.75 -30.41 -7.28
C SER A 172 16.55 -31.14 -6.23
N VAL A 173 17.00 -30.40 -5.21
CA VAL A 173 17.50 -31.00 -4.00
C VAL A 173 16.29 -31.80 -3.63
N GLU A 174 16.36 -33.10 -3.91
CA GLU A 174 15.37 -34.05 -3.50
C GLU A 174 15.28 -33.75 -2.02
N MET A 175 14.20 -33.05 -1.65
CA MET A 175 13.99 -32.65 -0.28
C MET A 175 13.94 -33.97 0.44
N THR A 176 15.04 -34.36 1.08
CA THR A 176 15.03 -35.43 2.06
C THR A 176 13.82 -35.11 2.93
N PRO A 177 12.81 -35.99 2.97
CA PRO A 177 11.54 -35.66 3.59
C PRO A 177 11.84 -35.24 5.02
N VAL A 178 11.74 -33.93 5.27
CA VAL A 178 11.86 -33.39 6.62
C VAL A 178 10.77 -34.11 7.41
N PRO A 179 11.05 -34.71 8.57
CA PRO A 179 10.07 -35.53 9.27
C PRO A 179 8.90 -34.64 9.74
N TYR A 180 7.89 -34.51 8.88
CA TYR A 180 6.71 -33.65 9.01
C TYR A 180 5.69 -34.15 10.04
N GLN A 181 6.07 -35.08 10.93
CA GLN A 181 5.17 -35.62 11.94
C GLN A 181 4.87 -34.63 13.07
N LYS A 182 5.81 -33.74 13.43
CA LYS A 182 5.60 -32.83 14.58
C LYS A 182 4.80 -31.56 14.26
N LEU A 183 4.66 -31.16 12.99
CA LEU A 183 3.99 -29.91 12.62
C LEU A 183 2.47 -30.07 12.37
N ARG A 184 1.97 -31.28 12.06
CA ARG A 184 0.53 -31.53 11.84
C ARG A 184 -0.33 -31.36 13.10
N TYR A 185 0.20 -31.71 14.27
CA TYR A 185 -0.54 -31.57 15.53
C TYR A 185 -0.65 -30.10 15.97
N SER A 186 0.34 -29.26 15.63
CA SER A 186 0.33 -27.82 15.99
C SER A 186 -0.82 -27.05 15.35
N PHE A 187 -1.28 -27.44 14.15
CA PHE A 187 -2.43 -26.81 13.49
C PHE A 187 -3.79 -27.27 14.03
N LEU A 188 -3.84 -28.36 14.82
CA LEU A 188 -5.07 -28.81 15.49
C LEU A 188 -5.24 -28.19 16.89
N PHE A 189 -4.14 -27.85 17.58
CA PHE A 189 -4.22 -27.23 18.91
C PHE A 189 -4.83 -25.83 18.89
N ILE A 190 -4.56 -25.04 17.85
CA ILE A 190 -5.05 -23.65 17.75
C ILE A 190 -6.59 -23.59 17.72
N PRO A 191 -7.31 -24.32 16.84
CA PRO A 191 -8.78 -24.27 16.83
C PRO A 191 -9.40 -24.88 18.08
N VAL A 192 -8.77 -25.89 18.70
CA VAL A 192 -9.25 -26.48 19.97
C VAL A 192 -9.10 -25.50 21.13
N LEU A 193 -7.98 -24.78 21.22
CA LEU A 193 -7.78 -23.73 22.22
C LEU A 193 -8.76 -22.57 22.02
N LEU A 194 -9.01 -22.18 20.76
CA LEU A 194 -9.99 -21.13 20.45
C LEU A 194 -11.41 -21.56 20.86
N ALA A 195 -11.81 -22.78 20.52
CA ALA A 195 -13.10 -23.35 20.90
C ALA A 195 -13.24 -23.49 22.42
N GLY A 196 -12.18 -23.90 23.10
CA GLY A 196 -12.14 -23.99 24.57
C GLY A 196 -12.27 -22.62 25.23
N ALA A 197 -11.58 -21.60 24.72
CA ALA A 197 -11.70 -20.23 25.23
C ALA A 197 -13.12 -19.67 25.04
N ILE A 198 -13.73 -19.90 23.87
CA ILE A 198 -15.10 -19.47 23.58
C ILE A 198 -16.09 -20.21 24.50
N ALA A 199 -16.03 -21.53 24.59
CA ALA A 199 -16.91 -22.32 25.44
C ALA A 199 -16.76 -21.95 26.93
N GLY A 200 -15.52 -21.75 27.40
CA GLY A 200 -15.24 -21.28 28.76
C GLY A 200 -15.85 -19.91 29.02
N SER A 201 -15.71 -18.97 28.09
CA SER A 201 -16.31 -17.63 28.22
C SER A 201 -17.85 -17.67 28.26
N LEU A 202 -18.48 -18.56 27.48
CA LEU A 202 -19.93 -18.73 27.46
C LEU A 202 -20.46 -19.35 28.75
N LEU A 203 -19.81 -20.41 29.25
CA LEU A 203 -20.18 -21.04 30.52
C LEU A 203 -20.04 -20.07 31.69
N TRP A 204 -18.96 -19.29 31.71
CA TRP A 204 -18.73 -18.27 32.74
C TRP A 204 -19.79 -17.15 32.66
N SER A 205 -20.16 -16.70 31.45
CA SER A 205 -21.23 -15.71 31.23
C SER A 205 -22.60 -16.22 31.69
N LEU A 206 -22.90 -17.52 31.50
CA LEU A 206 -24.14 -18.14 31.96
C LEU A 206 -24.23 -18.22 33.49
N ASP A 207 -23.20 -18.73 34.15
CA ASP A 207 -23.16 -18.80 35.61
C ASP A 207 -23.29 -17.41 36.24
N PHE A 208 -22.60 -16.44 35.66
CA PHE A 208 -22.68 -15.05 36.08
C PHE A 208 -24.10 -14.46 35.94
N ASN A 209 -24.80 -14.74 34.83
CA ASN A 209 -26.18 -14.32 34.65
C ASN A 209 -27.15 -14.97 35.66
N ILE A 210 -26.91 -16.22 36.04
CA ILE A 210 -27.70 -16.91 37.07
C ILE A 210 -27.49 -16.24 38.43
N GLN A 211 -26.23 -15.96 38.81
CA GLN A 211 -25.91 -15.27 40.06
C GLN A 211 -26.52 -13.86 40.11
N ARG A 212 -26.44 -13.10 39.01
CA ARG A 212 -27.02 -11.76 38.89
C ARG A 212 -28.54 -11.77 39.06
N ASN A 213 -29.22 -12.71 38.38
CA ASN A 213 -30.66 -12.93 38.52
C ASN A 213 -31.04 -13.24 39.97
N ALA A 214 -30.28 -14.11 40.65
CA ALA A 214 -30.54 -14.47 42.04
C ALA A 214 -30.40 -13.27 42.98
N ILE A 215 -29.36 -12.45 42.82
CA ILE A 215 -29.15 -11.25 43.65
C ILE A 215 -30.29 -10.24 43.47
N VAL A 216 -30.66 -9.93 42.22
CA VAL A 216 -31.76 -8.98 41.93
C VAL A 216 -33.09 -9.52 42.46
N ASN A 217 -33.40 -10.80 42.22
CA ASN A 217 -34.65 -11.40 42.69
C ASN A 217 -34.71 -11.48 44.22
N ASN A 218 -33.60 -11.78 44.90
CA ASN A 218 -33.56 -11.80 46.36
C ASN A 218 -33.77 -10.41 46.95
N LEU A 219 -33.13 -9.38 46.39
CA LEU A 219 -33.33 -7.99 46.85
C LEU A 219 -34.77 -7.52 46.64
N VAL A 220 -35.37 -7.84 45.49
CA VAL A 220 -36.77 -7.51 45.21
C VAL A 220 -37.71 -8.29 46.15
N ALA A 221 -37.46 -9.58 46.37
CA ALA A 221 -38.25 -10.38 47.29
C ALA A 221 -38.11 -9.91 48.75
N GLU A 222 -36.91 -9.49 49.18
CA GLU A 222 -36.68 -8.89 50.49
C GLU A 222 -37.43 -7.57 50.66
N PHE A 223 -37.45 -6.74 49.61
CA PHE A 223 -38.24 -5.52 49.57
C PHE A 223 -39.74 -5.80 49.68
N ASP A 224 -40.26 -6.78 48.91
CA ASP A 224 -41.67 -7.17 48.91
C ASP A 224 -42.10 -7.78 50.26
N ALA A 225 -41.23 -8.57 50.88
CA ALA A 225 -41.48 -9.22 52.17
C ALA A 225 -41.37 -8.29 53.38
N THR A 226 -40.63 -7.17 53.26
CA THR A 226 -40.46 -6.21 54.35
C THR A 226 -41.77 -5.50 54.62
N ALA A 227 -42.28 -5.53 55.85
CA ALA A 227 -43.56 -4.91 56.19
C ALA A 227 -43.57 -3.40 55.86
N PRO A 228 -44.69 -2.83 55.38
CA PRO A 228 -44.78 -1.44 54.91
C PRO A 228 -44.51 -0.38 56.00
N ASN A 229 -44.53 -0.77 57.27
CA ASN A 229 -44.22 0.07 58.43
C ASN A 229 -42.73 0.08 58.82
N ALA A 230 -41.89 -0.81 58.26
CA ALA A 230 -40.45 -0.87 58.52
C ALA A 230 -39.66 0.05 57.57
N LEU A 231 -39.93 1.36 57.65
CA LEU A 231 -39.44 2.37 56.69
C LEU A 231 -37.91 2.42 56.57
N GLN A 232 -37.20 2.29 57.69
CA GLN A 232 -35.73 2.35 57.71
C GLN A 232 -35.07 1.14 57.00
N GLN A 233 -35.69 -0.04 57.10
CA GLN A 233 -35.24 -1.24 56.39
C GLN A 233 -35.50 -1.13 54.89
N ARG A 234 -36.71 -0.66 54.50
CA ARG A 234 -37.04 -0.42 53.09
C ARG A 234 -36.15 0.64 52.44
N PHE A 235 -35.79 1.71 53.16
CA PHE A 235 -34.85 2.71 52.66
C PHE A 235 -33.46 2.12 52.41
N THR A 236 -32.97 1.27 53.32
CA THR A 236 -31.68 0.60 53.19
C THR A 236 -31.63 -0.32 51.97
N ILE A 237 -32.68 -1.12 51.76
CA ILE A 237 -32.80 -2.02 50.61
C ILE A 237 -32.85 -1.23 49.29
N ILE A 238 -33.56 -0.10 49.26
CA ILE A 238 -33.62 0.78 48.07
C ILE A 238 -32.28 1.42 47.76
N GLN A 239 -31.53 1.83 48.79
CA GLN A 239 -30.19 2.38 48.56
C GLN A 239 -29.24 1.31 48.01
N GLN A 240 -29.38 0.05 48.45
CA GLN A 240 -28.67 -1.08 47.86
C GLN A 240 -29.08 -1.35 46.41
N MET A 241 -30.37 -1.28 46.09
CA MET A 241 -30.88 -1.42 44.71
C MET A 241 -30.35 -0.31 43.79
N LYS A 242 -30.31 0.94 44.25
CA LYS A 242 -29.77 2.08 43.50
C LYS A 242 -28.27 1.91 43.22
N ASN A 243 -27.49 1.60 44.26
CA ASN A 243 -26.05 1.34 44.11
C ASN A 243 -25.76 0.18 43.16
N LEU A 244 -26.60 -0.87 43.17
CA LEU A 244 -26.48 -2.00 42.26
C LEU A 244 -26.83 -1.61 40.82
N SER A 245 -27.87 -0.80 40.61
CA SER A 245 -28.26 -0.27 39.30
C SER A 245 -27.16 0.62 38.70
N ASP A 246 -26.57 1.50 39.51
CA ASP A 246 -25.46 2.38 39.11
C ASP A 246 -24.21 1.56 38.76
N ALA A 247 -23.87 0.53 39.55
CA ALA A 247 -22.75 -0.35 39.26
C ALA A 247 -22.95 -1.18 37.98
N ILE A 248 -24.18 -1.54 37.64
CA ILE A 248 -24.53 -2.25 36.40
C ILE A 248 -24.44 -1.30 35.19
N SER A 249 -24.89 -0.05 35.33
CA SER A 249 -24.92 0.94 34.23
C SER A 249 -23.54 1.54 33.90
N HIS A 250 -22.67 1.72 34.89
CA HIS A 250 -21.33 2.29 34.69
C HIS A 250 -20.26 1.25 34.40
N HIS A 251 -20.61 -0.04 34.36
CA HIS A 251 -19.67 -1.14 34.13
C HIS A 251 -18.45 -1.12 35.08
N ASP A 252 -18.62 -0.63 36.31
CA ASP A 252 -17.55 -0.29 37.25
C ASP A 252 -16.71 -1.48 37.77
N LYS A 253 -16.99 -2.72 37.31
CA LYS A 253 -16.13 -3.87 37.59
C LYS A 253 -15.64 -4.52 36.29
N PRO A 254 -14.34 -4.87 36.20
CA PRO A 254 -13.75 -5.46 34.99
C PRO A 254 -14.29 -6.86 34.64
N TYR A 255 -15.11 -7.45 35.51
CA TYR A 255 -15.68 -8.78 35.39
C TYR A 255 -16.91 -8.86 34.46
N PHE A 256 -17.40 -7.75 33.91
CA PHE A 256 -18.65 -7.69 33.15
C PHE A 256 -18.52 -7.87 31.63
N PHE A 257 -17.30 -7.94 31.10
CA PHE A 257 -17.12 -8.03 29.65
C PHE A 257 -16.61 -9.40 29.25
N ILE A 258 -17.36 -10.04 28.33
CA ILE A 258 -16.81 -10.53 27.05
C ILE A 258 -17.94 -11.00 26.11
N ILE A 259 -19.11 -11.46 26.61
CA ILE A 259 -20.30 -11.73 25.78
C ILE A 259 -21.56 -11.50 26.61
N GLU A 260 -22.26 -10.38 26.40
CA GLU A 260 -23.57 -10.17 27.02
C GLU A 260 -24.62 -11.02 26.28
N LEU A 261 -24.95 -12.18 26.84
CA LEU A 261 -26.04 -13.03 26.36
C LEU A 261 -27.43 -12.44 26.68
N THR A 262 -27.50 -11.34 27.44
CA THR A 262 -28.76 -10.72 27.87
C THR A 262 -28.54 -9.23 28.13
N PRO A 263 -29.38 -8.34 27.56
CA PRO A 263 -29.22 -6.89 27.70
C PRO A 263 -29.39 -6.44 29.16
N SER A 264 -28.47 -5.59 29.63
CA SER A 264 -28.46 -4.97 30.97
C SER A 264 -29.76 -4.20 31.28
N ASP A 265 -30.42 -3.66 30.28
CA ASP A 265 -31.68 -2.90 30.37
C ASP A 265 -32.82 -3.67 31.06
N MET A 266 -32.88 -4.99 30.89
CA MET A 266 -33.91 -5.82 31.53
C MET A 266 -33.76 -5.88 33.06
N PHE A 267 -32.54 -5.76 33.56
CA PHE A 267 -32.24 -5.77 34.99
C PHE A 267 -32.48 -4.39 35.60
N ILE A 268 -32.01 -3.35 34.92
CA ILE A 268 -32.21 -1.95 35.31
C ILE A 268 -33.72 -1.64 35.38
N SER A 269 -34.49 -2.03 34.36
CA SER A 269 -35.95 -1.81 34.35
C SER A 269 -36.71 -2.50 35.49
N LYS A 270 -36.27 -3.69 35.94
CA LYS A 270 -36.86 -4.37 37.11
C LYS A 270 -36.56 -3.64 38.41
N LEU A 271 -35.32 -3.16 38.58
CA LEU A 271 -34.92 -2.36 39.74
C LEU A 271 -35.67 -1.02 39.75
N ASP A 272 -35.68 -0.30 38.63
CA ASP A 272 -36.35 0.99 38.48
C ASP A 272 -37.86 0.89 38.72
N LYS A 273 -38.51 -0.19 38.29
CA LYS A 273 -39.93 -0.43 38.57
C LYS A 273 -40.18 -0.50 40.08
N SER A 274 -39.36 -1.27 40.81
CA SER A 274 -39.50 -1.45 42.26
C SER A 274 -39.21 -0.15 43.02
N ILE A 275 -38.20 0.62 42.59
CA ILE A 275 -37.86 1.94 43.14
C ILE A 275 -39.00 2.95 42.88
N THR A 276 -39.57 2.95 41.68
CA THR A 276 -40.67 3.83 41.28
C THR A 276 -41.94 3.53 42.06
N GLU A 277 -42.24 2.26 42.30
CA GLU A 277 -43.41 1.84 43.08
C GLU A 277 -43.31 2.30 44.54
N PHE A 278 -42.13 2.23 45.15
CA PHE A 278 -41.92 2.77 46.50
C PHE A 278 -42.00 4.29 46.58
N SER A 279 -41.38 5.01 45.64
CA SER A 279 -41.37 6.49 45.65
C SER A 279 -42.75 7.11 45.51
N ARG A 280 -43.72 6.36 44.96
CA ARG A 280 -45.14 6.74 44.88
C ARG A 280 -45.94 6.46 46.16
N SER A 281 -45.36 5.77 47.14
CA SER A 281 -46.02 5.48 48.42
C SER A 281 -46.16 6.75 49.26
N PRO A 282 -47.35 7.08 49.79
CA PRO A 282 -47.57 8.27 50.63
C PRO A 282 -46.71 8.28 51.91
N LEU A 283 -46.22 7.12 52.35
CA LEU A 283 -45.29 6.98 53.47
C LEU A 283 -43.87 7.48 53.15
N TYR A 284 -43.43 7.38 51.90
CA TYR A 284 -42.13 7.91 51.45
C TYR A 284 -42.16 9.45 51.38
N VAL A 285 -43.24 10.01 50.83
CA VAL A 285 -43.47 11.47 50.75
C VAL A 285 -43.57 12.11 52.14
N ALA A 286 -44.03 11.37 53.14
CA ALA A 286 -44.06 11.82 54.54
C ALA A 286 -42.67 11.77 55.22
N HIS A 287 -41.83 10.80 54.87
CA HIS A 287 -40.47 10.70 55.42
C HIS A 287 -39.53 11.77 54.85
N ASP A 288 -39.65 12.08 53.55
CA ASP A 288 -38.82 13.09 52.85
C ASP A 288 -39.15 14.53 53.29
N LYS A 289 -40.31 14.75 53.90
CA LYS A 289 -40.74 16.05 54.45
C LYS A 289 -40.45 16.24 55.94
N ILE A 290 -40.00 15.20 56.64
CA ILE A 290 -39.67 15.27 58.08
C ILE A 290 -38.18 14.99 58.25
N LEU A 291 -37.35 15.97 57.89
CA LEU A 291 -35.98 16.11 58.41
C LEU A 291 -35.60 17.60 58.39
N PHE A 292 -35.56 18.16 59.61
CA PHE A 292 -35.03 19.45 60.08
C PHE A 292 -35.95 20.69 60.09
N LEU A 293 -36.68 20.84 61.20
CA LEU A 293 -36.84 22.11 61.91
C LEU A 293 -36.57 21.84 63.40
N ILE A 294 -35.44 22.38 63.88
CA ILE A 294 -34.84 22.35 65.25
C ILE A 294 -34.23 21.02 65.68
#